data_AF-A0A7J9YWX4-F1
#
_entry.id   AF-A0A7J9YWX4-F1
#
_cell.length_a   1.000
_cell.length_b   1.000
_cell.length_c   1.000
_cell.angle_alpha   90.00
_cell.angle_beta   90.00
_cell.angle_gamma   90.00
#
_symmetry.space_group_name_H-M   'P 1'
#
loop_
_entity.id
_entity.type
_entity.pdbx_description
1 polymer ?
#
loop_
_entity_poly.entity_id
_entity_poly.type
_entity_poly.pdbx_seq_one_letter_code
_entity_poly.pdbx_strand_id
1 'polypeptide(L)' 'MSEIDFEAEGLLAGLEGEPREARRRLLTELAEDGVPLEELRRAVAEDRLVLLPVERVLSGGGGRYTAAEIAQRAGL' A
#
# COMPACT_ATOMS: atom_id res chain seq x y z
N MET A 1 -16.52 8.22 -2.24
CA MET A 1 -15.46 7.46 -1.55
C MET A 1 -14.83 8.41 -0.57
N SER A 2 -14.75 8.04 0.70
CA SER A 2 -14.16 8.88 1.74
C SER A 2 -12.71 9.19 1.36
N GLU A 3 -12.39 10.46 1.20
CA GLU A 3 -11.02 10.91 0.97
C GLU A 3 -10.17 10.49 2.18
N ILE A 4 -9.11 9.73 1.96
CA ILE A 4 -8.27 9.21 3.04
C ILE A 4 -7.47 10.37 3.64
N ASP A 5 -7.55 10.56 4.96
CA ASP A 5 -6.71 11.53 5.67
C ASP A 5 -5.36 10.90 6.02
N PHE A 6 -4.39 11.00 5.12
CA PHE A 6 -3.04 10.46 5.33
C PHE A 6 -2.28 11.07 6.51
N GLU A 7 -2.66 12.27 6.96
CA GLU A 7 -2.06 12.91 8.13
C GLU A 7 -2.58 12.29 9.42
N ALA A 8 -3.90 12.14 9.54
CA ALA A 8 -4.52 11.46 10.68
C ALA A 8 -4.04 10.00 10.80
N GLU A 9 -3.74 9.36 9.67
CA GLU A 9 -3.21 8.00 9.60
C GLU A 9 -1.70 7.91 9.85
N GLY A 10 -1.02 9.04 10.06
CA GLY A 10 0.42 9.09 10.38
C GLY A 10 1.35 8.69 9.23
N LEU A 11 0.83 8.53 8.01
CA LEU A 11 1.60 8.07 6.84
C LEU A 11 2.65 9.09 6.36
N LEU A 12 2.51 10.34 6.80
CA LEU A 12 3.40 11.44 6.49
C LEU A 12 4.27 11.85 7.70
N ALA A 13 4.19 11.13 8.81
CA ALA A 13 4.94 11.46 10.02
C ALA A 13 6.45 11.46 9.76
N GLY A 14 7.15 12.45 10.32
CA GLY A 14 8.61 12.59 10.18
C GLY A 14 9.10 13.13 8.84
N LEU A 15 8.20 13.50 7.92
CA LEU A 15 8.56 14.17 6.67
C LEU A 15 8.08 15.63 6.64
N GLU A 16 8.93 16.49 6.09
CA GLU A 16 8.66 17.91 5.88
C GLU A 16 9.05 18.32 4.45
N GLY A 17 8.50 19.43 3.95
CA GLY A 17 8.84 19.99 2.64
C GLY A 17 8.59 19.06 1.46
N GLU A 18 9.48 19.08 0.47
CA GLU A 18 9.38 18.27 -0.77
C GLU A 18 9.18 16.76 -0.52
N PRO A 19 9.95 16.09 0.35
CA PRO A 19 9.73 14.68 0.67
C PRO A 19 8.30 14.37 1.13
N ARG A 20 7.71 15.25 1.93
CA ARG A 20 6.32 15.11 2.41
C ARG A 20 5.33 15.19 1.25
N GLU A 21 5.49 16.17 0.37
CA GLU A 21 4.63 16.34 -0.80
C GLU A 21 4.79 15.19 -1.80
N ALA A 22 6.01 14.72 -2.03
CA ALA A 22 6.28 13.57 -2.88
C ALA A 22 5.60 12.30 -2.35
N ARG A 23 5.68 12.04 -1.03
CA ARG A 23 4.98 10.91 -0.42
C ARG A 23 3.46 11.08 -0.49
N ARG A 24 2.93 12.28 -0.26
CA ARG A 24 1.50 12.58 -0.38
C ARG A 24 0.98 12.26 -1.78
N ARG A 25 1.67 12.72 -2.84
CA ARG A 25 1.32 12.42 -4.24
C ARG A 25 1.29 10.91 -4.51
N LEU A 26 2.33 10.19 -4.09
CA LEU A 26 2.38 8.73 -4.26
C LEU A 26 1.24 8.01 -3.52
N LEU A 27 0.91 8.41 -2.29
CA LEU A 27 -0.20 7.83 -1.54
C LEU A 27 -1.55 8.10 -2.22
N THR A 28 -1.74 9.31 -2.76
CA THR A 28 -2.94 9.66 -3.53
C THR A 28 -3.07 8.80 -4.78
N GLU A 29 -2.02 8.71 -5.61
CA GLU A 29 -2.02 7.89 -6.83
C GLU A 29 -2.33 6.42 -6.52
N LEU A 30 -1.71 5.85 -5.49
CA LEU A 30 -1.98 4.47 -5.07
C LEU A 30 -3.42 4.29 -4.57
N ALA A 31 -3.97 5.25 -3.82
CA ALA A 31 -5.35 5.19 -3.36
C ALA A 31 -6.35 5.29 -4.54
N GLU A 32 -6.06 6.13 -5.54
CA GLU A 32 -6.83 6.25 -6.78
C GLU A 32 -6.77 4.94 -7.60
N ASP A 33 -5.63 4.24 -7.59
CA ASP A 33 -5.44 2.90 -8.17
C ASP A 33 -6.10 1.76 -7.35
N GLY A 34 -6.87 2.11 -6.32
CA GLY A 34 -7.65 1.16 -5.51
C GLY A 34 -6.83 0.39 -4.48
N VAL A 35 -5.66 0.89 -4.08
CA VAL A 35 -4.89 0.31 -2.97
C VAL A 35 -5.60 0.59 -1.65
N PRO A 36 -5.94 -0.45 -0.86
CA PRO A 36 -6.61 -0.25 0.42
C PRO A 36 -5.66 0.40 1.43
N LEU A 37 -6.23 1.20 2.34
CA LEU A 37 -5.48 1.91 3.38
C LEU A 37 -4.57 1.00 4.23
N GLU A 38 -5.01 -0.21 4.54
CA GLU A 38 -4.17 -1.18 5.28
C GLU A 38 -2.90 -1.58 4.51
N GLU A 39 -2.97 -1.68 3.19
CA GLU A 39 -1.82 -1.98 2.35
C GLU A 39 -0.87 -0.78 2.28
N LEU A 40 -1.41 0.46 2.23
CA LEU A 40 -0.62 1.69 2.33
C LEU A 40 0.11 1.79 3.68
N ARG A 41 -0.60 1.57 4.79
CA ARG A 41 -0.02 1.54 6.15
C ARG A 41 1.13 0.54 6.23
N ARG A 42 0.90 -0.68 5.73
CA ARG A 42 1.90 -1.74 5.71
C ARG A 42 3.11 -1.36 4.85
N ALA A 43 2.90 -0.79 3.67
CA ALA A 43 3.99 -0.42 2.77
C ALA A 43 4.85 0.73 3.34
N VAL A 44 4.25 1.68 4.09
CA VAL A 44 4.99 2.71 4.82
C VAL A 44 5.78 2.10 5.98
N ALA A 45 5.15 1.25 6.80
CA ALA A 45 5.81 0.60 7.93
C ALA A 45 6.98 -0.32 7.50
N GLU A 46 6.88 -0.93 6.32
CA GLU A 46 7.91 -1.80 5.73
C GLU A 46 8.91 -1.01 4.84
N ASP A 47 8.88 0.32 4.83
CA ASP A 47 9.73 1.21 4.01
C ASP A 47 9.80 0.83 2.51
N ARG A 48 8.68 0.32 1.99
CA ARG A 48 8.58 -0.20 0.62
C ARG A 48 7.51 0.49 -0.21
N LEU A 49 6.96 1.61 0.26
CA LEU A 49 5.88 2.32 -0.42
C LEU A 49 6.21 2.61 -1.90
N VAL A 50 7.46 2.95 -2.19
CA VAL A 50 7.95 3.22 -3.56
C VAL A 50 7.95 2.00 -4.48
N LEU A 51 7.97 0.79 -3.92
CA LEU A 51 7.94 -0.46 -4.69
C LEU A 51 6.51 -0.94 -4.98
N LEU A 52 5.53 -0.43 -4.24
CA LEU A 52 4.15 -0.89 -4.30
C LEU A 52 3.52 -0.80 -5.71
N PRO A 53 3.74 0.27 -6.51
CA PRO A 53 3.22 0.31 -7.88
C PRO A 53 3.68 -0.88 -8.74
N VAL A 54 4.98 -1.20 -8.67
CA VAL A 54 5.58 -2.29 -9.45
C VAL A 54 5.11 -3.65 -8.94
N GLU A 55 5.06 -3.85 -7.62
CA GLU A 55 4.55 -5.09 -7.01
C GLU A 55 3.12 -5.41 -7.48
N ARG A 56 2.27 -4.40 -7.61
CA ARG A 56 0.86 -4.57 -8.01
C ARG A 56 0.70 -4.95 -9.47
N VAL A 57 1.50 -4.37 -10.36
CA VAL A 57 1.56 -4.76 -11.77
C VAL A 57 1.97 -6.23 -11.91
N LEU A 58 2.93 -6.68 -11.11
CA LEU A 58 3.45 -8.05 -11.16
C LEU A 58 2.55 -9.08 -10.47
N SER A 59 1.92 -8.73 -9.34
CA SER A 59 1.15 -9.65 -8.50
C SER A 59 -0.35 -9.69 -8.82
N GLY A 60 -0.82 -8.83 -9.74
CA GLY A 60 -2.23 -8.81 -10.17
C GLY A 60 -3.23 -8.44 -9.07
N GLY A 61 -2.80 -7.70 -8.05
CA GLY A 61 -3.64 -7.31 -6.91
C GLY A 61 -4.06 -8.46 -5.97
N GLY A 62 -3.47 -9.64 -6.11
CA GLY A 62 -3.75 -10.79 -5.24
C GLY A 62 -3.09 -10.68 -3.86
N GLY A 63 -3.78 -11.17 -2.82
CA GLY A 63 -3.20 -11.29 -1.48
C GLY A 63 -1.99 -12.22 -1.43
N ARG A 64 -1.14 -12.04 -0.40
CA ARG A 64 -0.07 -12.99 -0.09
C ARG A 64 -0.66 -14.20 0.63
N TYR A 65 -0.28 -15.40 0.19
CA TYR A 65 -0.70 -16.66 0.78
C TYR A 65 0.52 -17.52 1.11
N THR A 66 0.44 -18.25 2.21
CA THR A 66 1.36 -19.34 2.53
C THR A 66 1.03 -20.58 1.69
N ALA A 67 1.98 -21.50 1.57
CA ALA A 67 1.77 -22.76 0.86
C ALA A 67 0.58 -23.55 1.43
N ALA A 68 0.40 -23.53 2.76
CA ALA A 68 -0.72 -24.18 3.44
C ALA A 68 -2.08 -23.54 3.08
N GLU A 69 -2.16 -22.20 3.05
CA GLU A 69 -3.37 -21.48 2.68
C GLU A 69 -3.76 -21.73 1.22
N ILE A 70 -2.78 -21.79 0.31
CA ILE A 70 -3.03 -22.14 -1.10
C ILE A 70 -3.52 -23.57 -1.23
N ALA A 71 -2.92 -24.54 -0.52
CA ALA A 71 -3.35 -25.93 -0.57
C ALA A 71 -4.82 -26.07 -0.14
N GLN A 72 -5.17 -25.48 1.02
CA GLN A 72 -6.53 -25.48 1.52
C GLN A 72 -7.53 -24.84 0.54
N ARG A 73 -7.15 -23.73 -0.12
CA ARG A 73 -8.02 -23.03 -1.07
C ARG A 73 -8.15 -23.76 -2.41
N ALA A 74 -7.13 -24.52 -2.81
CA ALA A 74 -7.11 -25.33 -4.02
C ALA A 74 -7.74 -26.73 -3.83
N GLY A 75 -8.06 -27.12 -2.59
CA GLY A 75 -8.59 -28.45 -2.27
C GLY A 75 -7.51 -29.54 -2.30
N LEU A 76 -6.26 -29.18 -2.02
CA LEU A 76 -5.10 -30.06 -1.91
C LEU A 76 -4.74 -30.35 -0.45
#